data_AF-A0A7J7JT51-F1
#
_entry.id   AF-A0A7J7JT51-F1
#
_cell.length_a   1.000
_cell.length_b   1.000
_cell.length_c   1.000
_cell.angle_alpha   90.00
_cell.angle_beta   90.00
_cell.angle_gamma   90.00
#
_symmetry.space_group_name_H-M   'P 1'
#
loop_
_entity.id
_entity.type
_entity.pdbx_description
1 polymer ?
#
loop_
_entity_poly.entity_id
_entity_poly.type
_entity_poly.pdbx_seq_one_letter_code
_entity_poly.pdbx_strand_id
1 'polypeptide(L)'
;MASSAGIDLAIIDDWMKKYEKNEKLLVAQKGCTHFNTLSFLSNQQCNLNHVFNKKVSVEVKPVTNQKSSGRCWIYACLNVLRIAFCKQNSVEEFELSQTYIFFWDKVLTLLTLTYSPTLYSDYPSYTA
;
A
#
# COMPACT_ATOMS: atom_id res chain seq x y z
N MET A 1 2.94 -8.72 46.32
CA MET A 1 1.90 -7.66 46.29
C MET A 1 1.64 -7.31 44.83
N ALA A 2 0.36 -7.30 44.45
CA ALA A 2 -0.23 -6.85 43.18
C ALA A 2 0.43 -7.29 41.86
N SER A 3 -0.15 -8.31 41.23
CA SER A 3 -0.07 -8.56 39.79
C SER A 3 -0.77 -7.41 39.04
N SER A 4 -0.10 -6.28 38.89
CA SER A 4 -0.66 -5.07 38.25
C SER A 4 -0.67 -5.13 36.71
N ALA A 5 -0.27 -6.26 36.13
CA ALA A 5 -0.19 -6.46 34.68
C ALA A 5 -1.37 -7.27 34.10
N GLY A 6 -2.26 -7.79 34.95
CA GLY A 6 -3.42 -8.57 34.56
C GLY A 6 -4.71 -7.75 34.53
N ILE A 7 -5.56 -7.99 33.53
CA ILE A 7 -6.91 -7.43 33.49
C ILE A 7 -7.77 -8.19 34.52
N ASP A 8 -8.46 -7.45 35.39
CA ASP A 8 -9.38 -8.02 36.38
C ASP A 8 -10.68 -8.50 35.71
N LEU A 9 -11.17 -9.67 36.12
CA LEU A 9 -12.39 -10.27 35.62
C LEU A 9 -13.62 -9.39 35.87
N ALA A 10 -13.64 -8.67 37.01
CA ALA A 10 -14.73 -7.75 37.33
C ALA A 10 -14.85 -6.59 36.32
N ILE A 11 -13.73 -6.14 35.75
CA ILE A 11 -13.70 -5.08 34.74
C ILE A 11 -14.22 -5.61 33.39
N ILE A 12 -13.86 -6.85 33.05
CA ILE A 12 -14.33 -7.52 31.82
C ILE A 12 -15.85 -7.68 31.86
N ASP A 13 -16.42 -8.10 33.00
CA ASP A 13 -17.87 -8.25 33.15
C ASP A 13 -18.62 -6.94 32.99
N ASP A 14 -18.07 -5.82 33.49
CA ASP A 14 -18.64 -4.49 33.28
C ASP A 14 -18.60 -4.08 31.80
N TRP A 15 -17.50 -4.36 31.10
CA TRP A 15 -17.38 -4.09 29.66
C TRP A 15 -18.33 -4.95 28.83
N MET A 16 -18.50 -6.23 29.18
CA MET A 16 -19.47 -7.11 28.50
C MET A 16 -20.90 -6.61 28.68
N LYS A 17 -21.28 -6.20 29.90
CA LYS A 17 -22.61 -5.61 30.14
C LYS A 17 -22.83 -4.32 29.34
N LYS A 18 -21.81 -3.45 29.26
CA LYS A 18 -21.86 -2.24 28.43
C LYS A 18 -21.95 -2.55 26.94
N TYR A 19 -21.28 -3.61 26.50
CA TYR A 19 -21.28 -4.08 25.12
C TYR A 19 -22.65 -4.61 24.69
N GLU A 20 -23.23 -5.52 25.47
CA GLU A 20 -24.54 -6.14 25.20
C GLU A 20 -25.68 -5.12 25.20
N LYS A 21 -25.56 -4.05 25.99
CA LYS A 21 -26.54 -2.96 26.02
C LYS A 21 -26.61 -2.16 24.71
N ASN A 22 -25.57 -2.20 23.87
CA ASN A 22 -25.50 -1.39 22.66
C ASN A 22 -25.82 -2.20 21.40
N GLU A 23 -27.03 -2.03 20.88
CA GLU A 23 -27.51 -2.71 19.67
C GLU A 23 -26.61 -2.50 18.44
N LYS A 24 -25.98 -1.32 18.31
CA LYS A 24 -25.07 -1.03 17.19
C LYS A 24 -23.82 -1.91 17.23
N LEU A 25 -23.31 -2.20 18.43
CA LEU A 25 -22.16 -3.07 18.61
C LEU A 25 -22.49 -4.52 18.30
N LEU A 26 -23.70 -4.98 18.63
CA LEU A 26 -24.18 -6.32 18.27
C LEU A 26 -24.32 -6.48 16.75
N VAL A 27 -24.84 -5.46 16.05
CA VAL A 27 -24.91 -5.46 14.59
C VAL A 27 -23.50 -5.46 13.96
N ALA A 28 -22.59 -4.65 14.48
CA ALA A 28 -21.20 -4.62 14.02
C ALA A 28 -20.49 -5.97 14.26
N GLN A 29 -20.75 -6.63 15.40
CA GLN A 29 -20.21 -7.96 15.70
C GLN A 29 -20.60 -8.98 14.65
N LYS A 30 -21.91 -9.08 14.40
CA LYS A 30 -22.45 -10.01 13.40
C LYS A 30 -21.89 -9.72 12.01
N GLY A 31 -21.73 -8.44 11.66
CA GLY A 31 -21.07 -8.03 10.42
C GLY A 31 -19.63 -8.51 10.33
N CYS A 32 -18.80 -8.22 11.33
CA CYS A 32 -17.38 -8.56 11.35
C CYS A 32 -17.09 -10.06 11.51
N THR A 33 -17.98 -10.85 12.10
CA THR A 33 -17.80 -12.30 12.24
C THR A 33 -18.16 -13.07 10.99
N HIS A 34 -19.12 -12.57 10.20
CA HIS A 34 -19.63 -13.26 9.02
C HIS A 34 -19.03 -12.76 7.70
N PHE A 35 -18.53 -11.52 7.66
CA PHE A 35 -17.99 -10.90 6.44
C PHE A 35 -16.57 -10.37 6.64
N ASN A 36 -15.86 -10.15 5.53
CA ASN A 36 -14.60 -9.43 5.59
C ASN A 36 -14.86 -8.00 6.05
N THR A 37 -14.16 -7.56 7.08
CA THR A 37 -14.35 -6.25 7.71
C THR A 37 -14.32 -5.10 6.73
N LEU A 38 -13.41 -5.12 5.74
CA LEU A 38 -13.30 -4.05 4.74
C LEU A 38 -14.55 -3.99 3.86
N SER A 39 -15.07 -5.14 3.43
CA SER A 39 -16.31 -5.20 2.64
C SER A 39 -17.53 -4.74 3.45
N PHE A 40 -17.62 -5.14 4.72
CA PHE A 40 -18.72 -4.78 5.59
C PHE A 40 -18.74 -3.28 5.94
N LEU A 41 -17.57 -2.70 6.18
CA LEU A 41 -17.42 -1.28 6.50
C LEU A 41 -17.34 -0.39 5.25
N SER A 42 -17.21 -0.97 4.05
CA SER A 42 -17.12 -0.17 2.83
C SER A 42 -18.38 0.66 2.64
N ASN A 43 -18.23 1.97 2.73
CA ASN A 43 -19.34 2.88 2.48
C ASN A 43 -19.50 3.05 0.96
N GLN A 44 -20.56 2.47 0.41
CA GLN A 44 -20.89 2.58 -1.02
C GLN A 44 -21.26 4.00 -1.46
N GLN A 45 -21.42 4.96 -0.55
CA GLN A 45 -21.75 6.35 -0.89
C GLN A 45 -20.56 7.17 -1.41
N CYS A 46 -19.34 6.61 -1.42
CA CYS A 46 -18.20 7.23 -2.07
C CYS A 46 -18.30 7.06 -3.60
N ASN A 47 -19.27 7.73 -4.24
CA ASN A 47 -19.28 7.90 -5.69
C ASN A 47 -18.06 8.75 -6.09
N LEU A 48 -16.98 8.07 -6.49
CA LEU A 48 -15.78 8.73 -6.97
C LEU A 48 -16.04 9.27 -8.37
N ASN A 49 -16.19 10.59 -8.48
CA ASN A 49 -16.33 11.26 -9.77
C ASN A 49 -14.97 11.30 -10.49
N HIS A 50 -14.82 10.53 -11.56
CA HIS A 50 -13.61 10.52 -12.40
C HIS A 50 -13.58 11.64 -13.45
N VAL A 51 -14.04 12.85 -13.08
CA VAL A 51 -14.04 14.03 -13.97
C VAL A 51 -12.95 15.00 -13.50
N PHE A 52 -11.87 15.09 -14.27
CA PHE A 52 -10.74 15.97 -13.99
C PHE A 52 -10.66 17.08 -15.04
N ASN A 53 -10.65 18.34 -14.58
CA ASN A 53 -10.52 19.53 -15.44
C ASN A 53 -9.11 19.69 -16.02
N LYS A 54 -8.09 19.24 -15.29
CA LYS A 54 -6.69 19.30 -15.69
C LYS A 54 -6.20 17.90 -16.02
N LYS A 55 -5.90 17.67 -17.30
CA LYS A 55 -5.36 16.39 -17.80
C LYS A 55 -3.96 16.59 -18.34
N VAL A 56 -3.16 15.53 -18.26
CA VAL A 56 -1.87 15.49 -18.95
C VAL A 56 -2.14 15.31 -20.44
N SER A 57 -1.42 16.04 -21.28
CA SER A 57 -1.71 16.10 -22.73
C SER A 57 -1.45 14.81 -23.49
N VAL A 58 -0.67 13.88 -22.92
CA VAL A 58 -0.32 12.60 -23.53
C VAL A 58 -0.57 11.49 -22.53
N GLU A 59 -1.42 10.56 -22.92
CA GLU A 59 -1.68 9.31 -22.23
C GLU A 59 -0.83 8.23 -22.88
N VAL A 60 0.18 7.72 -22.16
CA VAL A 60 1.06 6.66 -22.66
C VAL A 60 0.46 5.30 -22.34
N LYS A 61 0.32 4.47 -23.36
CA LYS A 61 -0.11 3.07 -23.24
C LYS A 61 1.10 2.12 -23.34
N PRO A 62 0.99 0.88 -22.85
CA PRO A 62 -0.08 0.35 -22.01
C PRO A 62 0.04 0.77 -20.54
N VAL A 63 -0.96 0.40 -19.74
CA VAL A 63 -0.88 0.49 -18.27
C VAL A 63 0.11 -0.56 -17.77
N THR A 64 1.10 -0.13 -16.99
CA THR A 64 2.16 -1.01 -16.49
C THR A 64 1.68 -1.82 -15.28
N ASN A 65 2.17 -3.06 -15.14
CA ASN A 65 1.82 -3.96 -14.02
C ASN A 65 3.07 -4.53 -13.34
N GLN A 66 3.27 -4.21 -12.06
CA GLN A 66 4.41 -4.68 -11.27
C GLN A 66 4.28 -6.13 -10.79
N LYS A 67 3.08 -6.72 -10.89
CA LYS A 67 2.71 -8.04 -10.36
C LYS A 67 3.05 -8.15 -8.86
N SER A 68 3.32 -9.34 -8.35
CA SER A 68 3.69 -9.58 -6.95
C SER A 68 5.14 -9.14 -6.66
N SER A 69 5.41 -7.83 -6.75
CA SER A 69 6.73 -7.26 -6.44
C SER A 69 6.60 -5.88 -5.78
N GLY A 70 7.57 -5.52 -4.94
CA GLY A 70 7.65 -4.21 -4.28
C GLY A 70 8.28 -3.09 -5.13
N ARG A 71 8.02 -3.08 -6.45
CA ARG A 71 8.71 -2.19 -7.42
C ARG A 71 7.90 -0.95 -7.81
N CYS A 72 6.90 -0.56 -7.02
CA CYS A 72 6.01 0.56 -7.33
C CYS A 72 6.76 1.87 -7.59
N TRP A 73 7.85 2.13 -6.85
CA TRP A 73 8.68 3.32 -7.02
C TRP A 73 9.39 3.36 -8.38
N ILE A 74 9.88 2.21 -8.87
CA ILE A 74 10.49 2.08 -10.21
C ILE A 74 9.43 2.34 -11.28
N TYR A 75 8.27 1.70 -11.15
CA TYR A 75 7.17 1.84 -12.09
C TYR A 75 6.65 3.28 -12.15
N ALA A 76 6.46 3.94 -11.00
CA ALA A 76 6.03 5.34 -10.92
C ALA A 76 7.03 6.28 -11.60
N CYS A 77 8.33 6.12 -11.32
CA CYS A 77 9.38 6.93 -11.94
C CYS A 77 9.41 6.76 -13.47
N LEU A 78 9.42 5.51 -13.95
CA LEU A 78 9.47 5.22 -15.38
C LEU A 78 8.19 5.63 -16.12
N ASN A 79 7.03 5.57 -15.46
CA ASN A 79 5.77 6.05 -16.02
C ASN A 79 5.75 7.57 -16.23
N VAL A 80 6.49 8.35 -15.43
CA VAL A 80 6.67 9.79 -15.65
C VAL A 80 7.65 10.03 -16.80
N LEU A 81 8.81 9.36 -16.78
CA LEU A 81 9.86 9.53 -17.80
C LEU A 81 9.37 9.17 -19.21
N ARG A 82 8.58 8.11 -19.35
CA ARG A 82 8.07 7.67 -20.66
C ARG A 82 7.17 8.72 -21.32
N ILE A 83 6.51 9.62 -20.57
CA ILE A 83 5.67 10.67 -21.14
C ILE A 83 6.48 11.61 -22.02
N ALA A 84 7.66 12.04 -21.54
CA ALA A 84 8.55 12.91 -22.31
C ALA A 84 9.10 12.18 -23.55
N PHE A 85 9.50 10.92 -23.38
CA PHE A 85 10.02 10.10 -24.48
C PHE A 85 8.99 9.87 -25.59
N CYS A 86 7.74 9.53 -25.24
CA CYS A 86 6.66 9.32 -26.21
C CYS A 86 6.32 10.60 -26.96
N LYS A 87 6.31 11.75 -26.26
CA LYS A 87 6.10 13.07 -26.88
C LYS A 87 7.17 13.41 -27.93
N GLN A 88 8.44 13.09 -27.65
CA GLN A 88 9.55 13.40 -28.54
C GLN A 88 9.60 12.47 -29.76
N ASN A 89 9.32 11.19 -29.56
CA ASN A 89 9.46 10.17 -30.60
C ASN A 89 8.15 9.83 -31.32
N SER A 90 7.04 10.49 -30.96
CA SER A 90 5.70 10.25 -31.51
C SER A 90 5.27 8.77 -31.45
N VAL A 91 5.56 8.10 -30.34
CA VAL A 91 5.21 6.70 -30.12
C VAL A 91 3.98 6.62 -29.20
N GLU A 92 2.98 5.83 -29.61
CA GLU A 92 1.73 5.66 -28.85
C GLU A 92 1.87 4.62 -27.73
N GLU A 93 2.63 3.55 -27.97
CA GLU A 93 2.82 2.45 -27.02
C GLU A 93 4.29 2.26 -26.67
N PHE A 94 4.64 2.50 -25.40
CA PHE A 94 6.02 2.39 -24.93
C PHE A 94 6.15 2.11 -23.44
N GLU A 95 7.13 1.27 -23.10
CA GLU A 95 7.58 1.03 -21.74
C GLU A 95 9.11 1.06 -21.66
N LEU A 96 9.62 1.71 -20.61
CA LEU A 96 11.02 1.58 -20.23
C LEU A 96 11.20 0.29 -19.43
N SER A 97 12.35 -0.38 -19.59
CA SER A 97 12.62 -1.63 -18.89
C SER A 97 12.71 -1.44 -17.38
N GLN A 98 11.64 -1.80 -16.67
CA GLN A 98 11.59 -1.76 -15.22
C GLN A 98 12.50 -2.83 -14.60
N THR A 99 12.64 -3.97 -15.29
CA THR A 99 13.52 -5.08 -14.90
C THR A 99 15.00 -4.69 -14.98
N TYR A 100 15.40 -3.84 -15.93
CA TYR A 100 16.78 -3.38 -16.03
C TYR A 100 17.21 -2.56 -14.81
N ILE A 101 16.37 -1.59 -14.39
CA ILE A 101 16.65 -0.79 -13.18
C ILE A 101 16.64 -1.69 -11.95
N PHE A 102 15.68 -2.61 -11.87
CA PHE A 102 15.59 -3.54 -10.73
C PHE A 102 16.80 -4.48 -10.61
N PHE A 103 17.38 -4.92 -11.74
CA PHE A 103 18.59 -5.73 -11.73
C PHE A 103 19.75 -4.97 -11.07
N TRP A 104 19.99 -3.73 -11.49
CA TRP A 104 21.07 -2.91 -10.95
C TRP A 104 20.84 -2.49 -9.50
N ASP A 105 19.60 -2.20 -9.11
CA ASP A 105 19.21 -1.97 -7.73
C ASP A 105 19.63 -3.15 -6.82
N LYS A 106 19.36 -4.38 -7.26
CA LYS A 106 19.75 -5.58 -6.52
C LYS A 106 21.24 -5.81 -6.48
N VAL A 107 21.95 -5.61 -7.60
CA VAL A 107 23.41 -5.74 -7.64
C VAL A 107 24.05 -4.71 -6.71
N LEU A 108 23.63 -3.44 -6.79
CA LEU A 108 24.16 -2.37 -5.94
C LEU A 108 23.88 -2.64 -4.46
N THR A 109 22.66 -3.07 -4.13
CA THR A 109 22.29 -3.44 -2.76
C THR A 109 23.17 -4.57 -2.24
N LEU A 110 23.35 -5.64 -3.02
CA LEU A 110 24.19 -6.78 -2.63
C LEU A 110 25.64 -6.34 -2.40
N LEU A 111 26.22 -5.59 -3.33
CA LEU A 111 27.59 -5.07 -3.20
C LEU A 111 27.75 -4.17 -1.96
N THR A 112 26.76 -3.33 -1.68
CA THR A 112 26.80 -2.45 -0.50
C THR A 112 26.80 -3.26 0.79
N LEU A 113 25.98 -4.32 0.86
CA LEU A 113 25.94 -5.22 2.00
C LEU A 113 27.25 -5.99 2.21
N THR A 114 27.96 -6.36 1.12
CA THR A 114 29.22 -7.11 1.24
C THR A 114 30.42 -6.23 1.59
N TYR A 115 30.48 -5.00 1.05
CA TYR A 115 31.67 -4.14 1.17
C TYR A 115 31.56 -3.04 2.24
N SER A 116 30.35 -2.69 2.69
CA SER A 116 30.17 -1.67 3.74
C SER A 116 28.93 -1.96 4.61
N PRO A 117 29.02 -2.92 5.55
CA PRO A 117 27.89 -3.31 6.40
C PRO A 117 27.37 -2.16 7.28
N THR A 118 28.23 -1.21 7.62
CA THR A 118 27.93 -0.08 8.50
C THR A 118 27.10 1.01 7.83
N LEU A 119 27.19 1.18 6.51
CA LEU A 119 26.40 2.19 5.78
C LEU A 119 24.95 1.76 5.58
N TYR A 120 24.64 0.46 5.62
CA TYR A 120 23.26 -0.03 5.46
C TYR A 120 22.39 0.21 6.71
N SER A 121 23.02 0.39 7.89
CA SER A 121 22.33 0.76 9.13
C SER A 121 21.61 2.11 9.03
N ASP A 122 22.08 3.00 8.16
CA ASP A 122 21.56 4.37 8.01
C ASP A 122 20.54 4.51 6.87
N TYR A 123 20.36 3.46 6.06
CA TYR A 123 19.29 3.46 5.04
C TYR A 123 17.97 3.07 5.70
N PRO A 124 16.89 3.87 5.53
CA PRO A 124 15.58 3.45 5.97
C PRO A 124 15.27 2.13 5.29
N SER A 125 15.12 1.08 6.10
CA SER A 125 14.72 -0.22 5.61
C SER A 125 13.36 -0.06 4.93
N TYR A 126 13.36 -0.01 3.59
CA TYR A 126 12.15 -0.17 2.79
C TYR A 126 11.72 -1.64 2.86
N THR A 127 11.29 -2.06 4.05
CA THR A 127 10.51 -3.27 4.23
C THR A 127 9.08 -2.94 3.81
N ALA A 128 8.67 -3.56 2.70
CA ALA A 128 7.27 -3.64 2.30
C ALA A 128 6.45 -4.48 3.27
#